data_AF-A0A812RCW9-F1
#
_entry.id   AF-A0A812RCW9-F1
#
_cell.length_a   1.000
_cell.length_b   1.000
_cell.length_c   1.000
_cell.angle_alpha   90.00
_cell.angle_beta   90.00
_cell.angle_gamma   90.00
#
_symmetry.space_group_name_H-M   'P 1'
#
loop_
_entity.id
_entity.type
_entity.pdbx_description
1 polymer ?
#
loop_
_entity_poly.entity_id
_entity_poly.type
_entity_poly.pdbx_seq_one_letter_code
_entity_poly.pdbx_strand_id
1 'polypeptide(L)'
;MPWGLILLAAICFPSLTALGFAVLVHCRSIDEIHQQVRNFKIEGSLCGCCEINHVSRTGEQIACDREVICRCIVAWFGSLERFEDHVRDKVRAILVQQLTRDAFSYWHLAQMGSPIMFAHLDIISSRA
;
A
#
# COMPACT_ATOMS: atom_id res chain seq x y z
N MET A 1 -3.61 -33.47 -31.35
CA MET A 1 -3.44 -32.93 -29.98
C MET A 1 -3.57 -31.40 -29.94
N PRO A 2 -4.75 -30.80 -30.24
CA PRO A 2 -4.95 -29.35 -30.07
C PRO A 2 -5.45 -28.94 -28.68
N TRP A 3 -6.10 -29.86 -27.96
CA TRP A 3 -6.76 -29.58 -26.67
C TRP A 3 -5.81 -29.15 -25.55
N GLY A 4 -4.58 -29.68 -25.51
CA GLY A 4 -3.59 -29.30 -24.51
C GLY A 4 -3.12 -27.85 -24.63
N LEU A 5 -2.94 -27.35 -25.86
CA LEU A 5 -2.58 -25.95 -26.11
C LEU A 5 -3.73 -25.00 -25.75
N ILE A 6 -4.98 -25.43 -26.01
CA ILE A 6 -6.17 -24.64 -25.66
C ILE A 6 -6.30 -24.53 -24.13
N LEU A 7 -6.10 -25.61 -23.39
CA LEU A 7 -6.14 -25.61 -21.91
C LEU A 7 -5.03 -24.76 -21.29
N LEU A 8 -3.81 -24.86 -21.82
CA LEU A 8 -2.68 -24.03 -21.41
C LEU A 8 -2.95 -22.53 -21.64
N ALA A 9 -3.46 -22.18 -22.82
CA ALA A 9 -3.79 -20.80 -23.15
C ALA A 9 -4.92 -20.26 -22.26
N ALA A 10 -5.94 -21.09 -21.98
CA ALA A 10 -7.07 -20.73 -21.14
C ALA A 10 -6.68 -20.47 -19.67
N ILE A 11 -5.56 -21.04 -19.18
CA ILE A 11 -5.05 -20.84 -17.82
C ILE A 11 -4.00 -19.72 -17.78
N CYS A 12 -3.06 -19.70 -18.73
CA CYS A 12 -1.99 -18.70 -18.76
C CYS A 12 -2.53 -17.29 -18.99
N PHE A 13 -3.49 -17.13 -19.91
CA PHE A 13 -4.05 -15.83 -20.24
C PHE A 13 -4.68 -15.12 -19.02
N PRO A 14 -5.61 -15.72 -18.25
CA PRO A 14 -6.18 -15.08 -17.07
C PRO A 14 -5.16 -14.84 -15.95
N SER A 15 -4.15 -15.72 -15.79
CA SER A 15 -3.11 -15.51 -14.78
C SER A 15 -2.25 -14.28 -15.09
N LEU A 16 -1.89 -14.06 -16.35
CA LEU A 16 -1.09 -12.92 -16.80
C LEU A 16 -1.90 -11.62 -16.79
N THR A 17 -3.20 -11.67 -17.11
CA THR A 17 -4.06 -10.47 -17.01
C THR A 17 -4.34 -10.09 -15.57
N ALA A 18 -4.55 -11.07 -14.68
CA ALA A 18 -4.69 -10.82 -13.24
C ALA A 18 -3.41 -10.20 -12.64
N LEU A 19 -2.23 -10.67 -13.08
CA LEU A 19 -0.94 -10.07 -12.74
C LEU A 19 -0.86 -8.60 -13.17
N GLY A 20 -1.12 -8.34 -14.45
CA GLY A 20 -1.09 -6.98 -14.98
C GLY A 20 -2.05 -6.05 -14.24
N PHE A 21 -3.25 -6.53 -13.92
CA PHE A 21 -4.22 -5.79 -13.14
C PHE A 21 -3.74 -5.50 -11.72
N ALA A 22 -3.20 -6.49 -11.01
CA ALA A 22 -2.68 -6.32 -9.65
C ALA A 22 -1.53 -5.31 -9.60
N VAL A 23 -0.60 -5.36 -10.57
CA VAL A 23 0.50 -4.39 -10.70
C VAL A 23 -0.05 -2.98 -10.93
N LEU A 24 -1.04 -2.83 -11.82
CA LEU A 24 -1.64 -1.53 -12.09
C LEU A 24 -2.36 -0.95 -10.87
N VAL A 25 -3.11 -1.76 -10.13
CA VAL A 25 -3.77 -1.34 -8.88
C VAL A 25 -2.74 -0.92 -7.83
N HIS A 26 -1.65 -1.68 -7.70
CA HIS A 26 -0.56 -1.34 -6.78
C HIS A 26 0.12 -0.01 -7.14
N CYS A 27 0.46 0.18 -8.42
CA CYS A 27 1.04 1.44 -8.90
C CYS A 27 0.11 2.63 -8.62
N ARG A 28 -1.20 2.48 -8.85
CA ARG A 28 -2.18 3.53 -8.52
C ARG A 28 -2.23 3.84 -7.03
N SER A 29 -2.20 2.82 -6.17
CA SER A 29 -2.17 3.02 -4.73
C SER A 29 -0.90 3.74 -4.27
N ILE A 30 0.27 3.42 -4.86
CA ILE A 30 1.50 4.16 -4.63
C ILE A 30 1.35 5.63 -5.02
N ASP A 31 0.78 5.90 -6.20
CA ASP A 31 0.58 7.27 -6.69
C ASP A 31 -0.35 8.08 -5.77
N GLU A 32 -1.43 7.47 -5.28
CA GLU A 32 -2.35 8.10 -4.34
C GLU A 32 -1.67 8.46 -3.01
N ILE A 33 -0.95 7.51 -2.42
CA ILE A 33 -0.21 7.72 -1.17
C ILE A 33 0.86 8.80 -1.37
N HIS A 34 1.58 8.74 -2.49
CA HIS A 34 2.59 9.72 -2.85
C HIS A 34 1.99 11.13 -2.97
N GLN A 35 0.80 11.26 -3.56
CA GLN A 35 0.08 12.53 -3.65
C GLN A 35 -0.39 13.03 -2.28
N GLN A 36 -0.86 12.15 -1.39
CA GLN A 36 -1.25 12.50 -0.02
C GLN A 36 -0.07 13.02 0.78
N VAL A 37 1.09 12.36 0.70
CA VAL A 37 2.31 12.77 1.42
C VAL A 37 2.89 14.07 0.85
N ARG A 38 2.84 14.26 -0.48
CA ARG A 38 3.38 15.48 -1.14
C ARG A 38 2.75 16.77 -0.60
N ASN A 39 1.45 16.74 -0.33
CA ASN A 39 0.71 17.91 0.15
C ASN A 39 0.36 17.79 1.65
N PHE A 40 1.10 16.95 2.39
CA PHE A 40 0.81 16.70 3.80
C PHE A 40 0.86 18.00 4.61
N LYS A 41 -0.16 18.21 5.43
CA LYS A 41 -0.30 19.30 6.39
C LYS A 41 -0.80 18.75 7.71
N ILE A 42 -0.16 19.12 8.82
CA ILE A 42 -0.54 18.59 10.14
C ILE A 42 -1.95 19.03 10.55
N GLU A 43 -2.36 20.22 10.12
CA GLU A 43 -3.70 20.77 10.35
C GLU A 43 -4.80 19.93 9.68
N GLY A 44 -4.52 19.35 8.51
CA GLY A 44 -5.47 18.50 7.79
C GLY A 44 -5.57 17.06 8.30
N SER A 45 -4.76 16.68 9.30
CA SER A 45 -4.83 15.33 9.88
C SER A 45 -6.14 15.14 10.66
N LEU A 46 -6.73 13.94 10.62
CA LEU A 46 -7.92 13.62 11.41
C LEU A 46 -7.50 13.17 12.81
N CYS A 47 -8.25 13.60 13.84
CA CYS A 47 -8.02 13.20 15.22
C CYS A 47 -9.36 12.82 15.86
N GLY A 48 -9.42 11.63 16.47
CA GLY A 48 -10.66 11.13 17.07
C GLY A 48 -11.24 12.07 18.15
N CYS A 49 -10.38 12.74 18.90
CA CYS A 49 -10.81 13.75 19.88
C CYS A 49 -11.59 14.92 19.25
N CYS A 50 -11.27 15.30 18.01
CA CYS A 50 -11.92 16.41 17.30
C CYS A 50 -13.28 15.99 16.73
N GLU A 51 -13.44 14.74 16.32
CA GLU A 51 -14.72 14.22 15.79
C GLU A 51 -15.83 14.20 16.84
N ILE A 52 -15.46 13.97 18.10
CA ILE A 52 -16.38 13.98 19.25
C ILE A 52 -16.48 15.35 19.93
N ASN A 53 -16.04 16.42 19.25
CA ASN A 53 -16.01 17.80 19.76
C ASN A 53 -15.31 17.94 21.13
N HIS A 54 -14.29 17.12 21.38
CA HIS A 54 -13.58 17.08 22.65
C HIS A 54 -14.49 16.76 23.86
N VAL A 55 -15.51 15.92 23.66
CA VAL A 55 -16.40 15.45 24.72
C VAL A 55 -16.32 13.94 24.85
N SER A 56 -15.96 13.46 26.04
CA SER A 56 -15.95 12.03 26.39
C SER A 56 -17.37 11.44 26.40
N ARG A 57 -17.48 10.11 26.37
CA ARG A 57 -18.75 9.39 26.57
C ARG A 57 -19.43 9.71 27.91
N THR A 58 -18.66 10.14 28.90
CA THR A 58 -19.12 10.58 30.23
C THR A 58 -19.65 12.02 30.25
N GLY A 59 -19.53 12.76 29.13
CA GLY A 59 -19.90 14.18 29.04
C GLY A 59 -18.80 15.15 29.48
N GLU A 60 -17.62 14.64 29.88
CA GLU A 60 -16.49 15.47 30.32
C GLU A 60 -15.72 16.04 29.12
N GLN A 61 -15.24 17.28 29.23
CA GLN A 61 -14.31 17.85 28.26
C GLN A 61 -12.96 17.12 28.33
N ILE A 62 -12.45 16.71 27.17
CA ILE A 62 -11.14 16.06 27.04
C ILE A 62 -10.14 17.00 26.37
N ALA A 63 -8.85 16.80 26.66
CA ALA A 63 -7.78 17.53 25.98
C ALA A 63 -7.75 17.19 24.48
N CYS A 64 -7.28 18.13 23.67
CA CYS A 64 -7.11 17.92 22.24
C CYS A 64 -5.78 17.20 21.97
N ASP A 65 -5.86 15.94 21.54
CA ASP A 65 -4.66 15.16 21.18
C ASP A 65 -3.85 15.84 20.07
N ARG A 66 -4.51 16.51 19.13
CA ARG A 66 -3.83 17.30 18.08
C ARG A 66 -2.92 18.36 18.68
N GLU A 67 -3.40 19.09 19.67
CA GLU A 67 -2.63 20.17 20.29
C GLU A 67 -1.41 19.62 21.01
N VAL A 68 -1.57 18.51 21.74
CA VAL A 68 -0.47 17.81 22.42
C VAL A 68 0.57 17.35 21.39
N ILE A 69 0.14 16.70 20.32
CA ILE A 69 1.02 16.23 19.25
C ILE A 69 1.75 17.40 18.58
N CYS A 70 1.07 18.49 18.25
CA CYS A 70 1.69 19.68 17.66
C CYS A 70 2.77 20.27 18.58
N ARG A 71 2.53 20.34 19.89
CA ARG A 71 3.54 20.80 20.86
C ARG A 71 4.74 19.87 20.91
N CYS A 72 4.53 18.55 20.89
CA CYS A 72 5.61 17.56 20.80
C CYS A 72 6.42 17.70 19.50
N ILE A 73 5.74 17.89 18.36
CA ILE A 73 6.39 18.11 17.07
C ILE A 73 7.25 19.37 17.11
N VAL A 74 6.74 20.48 17.63
CA VAL A 74 7.52 21.72 17.79
C VAL A 74 8.72 21.48 18.70
N ALA A 75 8.57 20.73 19.79
CA ALA A 75 9.68 20.39 20.68
C ALA A 75 10.77 19.53 19.98
N TRP A 76 10.40 18.63 19.08
CA TRP A 76 11.34 17.73 18.38
C TRP A 76 11.96 18.34 17.11
N PHE A 77 11.17 19.07 16.32
CA PHE A 77 11.57 19.59 15.00
C PHE A 77 11.84 21.11 15.00
N GLY A 78 11.50 21.79 16.10
CA GLY A 78 11.63 23.24 16.25
C GLY A 78 10.47 24.04 15.62
N SER A 79 9.78 23.48 14.64
CA SER A 79 8.56 24.06 14.07
C SER A 79 7.71 22.98 13.37
N LEU A 80 6.44 23.30 13.11
CA LEU A 80 5.55 22.40 12.36
C LEU A 80 5.96 22.33 10.88
N GLU A 81 6.43 23.43 10.30
CA GLU A 81 6.88 23.49 8.90
C GLU A 81 8.08 22.57 8.66
N ARG A 82 9.06 22.55 9.56
CA ARG A 82 10.22 21.65 9.47
C ARG A 82 9.82 20.19 9.52
N PHE A 83 8.81 19.85 10.33
CA PHE A 83 8.25 18.50 10.36
C PHE A 83 7.52 18.16 9.06
N GLU A 84 6.69 19.07 8.57
CA GLU A 84 5.97 18.86 7.31
C GLU A 84 6.93 18.69 6.13
N ASP A 85 7.98 19.50 6.03
CA ASP A 85 9.02 19.39 5.01
C ASP A 85 9.79 18.06 5.16
N HIS A 86 10.10 17.66 6.39
CA HIS A 86 10.70 16.36 6.66
C HIS A 86 9.81 15.20 6.19
N VAL A 87 8.50 15.28 6.39
CA VAL A 87 7.54 14.27 5.91
C VAL A 87 7.46 14.27 4.39
N ARG A 88 7.34 15.45 3.76
CA ARG A 88 7.24 15.60 2.30
C ARG A 88 8.48 15.11 1.58
N ASP A 89 9.65 15.21 2.19
CA ASP A 89 10.92 14.82 1.58
C ASP A 89 11.35 13.41 1.98
N LYS A 90 11.67 13.21 3.27
CA LYS A 90 12.28 11.95 3.73
C LYS A 90 11.28 10.82 3.80
N VAL A 91 10.12 11.06 4.42
CA VAL A 91 9.11 9.99 4.57
C VAL A 91 8.59 9.58 3.19
N ARG A 92 8.33 10.53 2.30
CA ARG A 92 7.97 10.26 0.90
C ARG A 92 8.99 9.38 0.18
N ALA A 93 10.28 9.71 0.26
CA ALA A 93 11.33 8.95 -0.42
C ALA A 93 11.42 7.50 0.09
N ILE A 94 11.38 7.32 1.42
CA ILE A 94 11.41 5.99 2.04
C ILE A 94 10.16 5.18 1.67
N LEU A 95 8.99 5.82 1.70
CA LEU A 95 7.71 5.18 1.42
C LEU A 95 7.64 4.67 -0.02
N VAL A 96 8.05 5.47 -1.01
CA VAL A 96 8.14 5.04 -2.42
C VAL A 96 9.13 3.88 -2.56
N GLN A 97 10.28 3.96 -1.90
CA GLN A 97 11.30 2.92 -1.96
C GLN A 97 10.80 1.60 -1.37
N GLN A 98 10.12 1.63 -0.22
CA GLN A 98 9.57 0.44 0.43
C GLN A 98 8.40 -0.15 -0.38
N LEU A 99 7.45 0.69 -0.80
CA LEU A 99 6.28 0.22 -1.55
C LEU A 99 6.64 -0.35 -2.93
N THR A 100 7.70 0.16 -3.57
CA THR A 100 8.19 -0.39 -4.85
C THR A 100 8.95 -1.69 -4.64
N ARG A 101 9.71 -1.82 -3.55
CA ARG A 101 10.43 -3.04 -3.20
C ARG A 101 9.48 -4.17 -2.80
N ASP A 102 8.44 -3.87 -2.04
CA ASP A 102 7.48 -4.86 -1.53
C ASP A 102 6.28 -5.07 -2.47
N ALA A 103 6.16 -4.28 -3.56
CA ALA A 103 5.15 -4.42 -4.62
C ALA A 103 5.04 -5.86 -5.14
N PHE A 104 6.20 -6.52 -5.26
CA PHE A 104 6.31 -7.91 -5.63
C PHE A 104 6.57 -8.75 -4.39
N SER A 105 5.60 -8.74 -3.46
CA SER A 105 5.60 -9.73 -2.38
C SER A 105 5.73 -11.11 -3.02
N TYR A 106 6.72 -11.85 -2.55
CA TYR A 106 7.07 -13.20 -2.99
C TYR A 106 5.84 -14.11 -3.17
N TRP A 107 4.81 -13.88 -2.35
CA TRP A 107 3.55 -14.61 -2.41
C TRP A 107 2.76 -14.41 -3.71
N HIS A 108 2.70 -13.18 -4.25
CA HIS A 108 2.03 -12.91 -5.52
C HIS A 108 2.76 -13.57 -6.69
N LEU A 109 4.09 -13.50 -6.71
CA LEU A 109 4.91 -14.18 -7.72
C LEU A 109 4.76 -15.70 -7.63
N ALA A 110 4.73 -16.26 -6.42
CA ALA A 110 4.56 -17.69 -6.19
C ALA A 110 3.15 -18.18 -6.60
N GLN A 111 2.10 -17.44 -6.27
CA GLN A 111 0.73 -17.77 -6.68
C GLN A 111 0.57 -17.78 -8.21
N MET A 112 1.28 -16.93 -8.93
CA MET A 112 1.20 -16.86 -10.39
C MET A 112 2.13 -17.85 -11.11
N GLY A 113 3.24 -18.25 -10.49
CA GLY A 113 4.08 -19.34 -10.99
C GLY A 113 3.43 -20.71 -10.83
N SER A 114 2.53 -20.86 -9.86
CA SER A 114 1.88 -22.14 -9.53
C SER A 114 1.13 -22.78 -10.71
N PRO A 115 0.20 -22.12 -11.43
CA PRO A 115 -0.49 -22.73 -12.58
C PRO A 115 0.45 -23.15 -13.71
N ILE A 116 1.49 -22.35 -13.97
CA ILE A 116 2.50 -22.64 -14.99
C ILE A 116 3.30 -23.89 -14.59
N MET A 117 3.74 -23.94 -13.32
CA MET A 117 4.45 -25.08 -12.76
C MET A 117 3.61 -26.37 -12.80
N PHE A 118 2.31 -26.30 -12.44
CA PHE A 118 1.40 -27.44 -12.52
C PHE A 118 1.17 -27.91 -13.97
N ALA A 119 1.03 -26.99 -14.92
CA ALA A 119 0.87 -27.37 -16.32
C ALA A 119 2.11 -28.08 -16.89
N HIS A 120 3.32 -27.68 -16.47
CA HIS A 120 4.55 -28.40 -16.82
C HIS A 120 4.60 -29.81 -16.22
N LEU A 121 4.19 -29.96 -14.95
CA LEU A 121 4.14 -31.26 -14.28
C LEU A 121 3.14 -32.21 -14.95
N ASP A 122 1.98 -31.72 -15.38
CA ASP A 122 0.97 -32.52 -16.09
C ASP A 122 1.42 -32.98 -17.48
N ILE A 123 2.23 -32.16 -18.19
CA ILE A 123 2.81 -32.57 -19.47
C ILE A 123 3.85 -33.67 -19.28
N ILE A 124 4.63 -33.60 -18.20
CA ILE A 124 5.64 -34.62 -17.89
C ILE A 124 4.95 -35.91 -17.45
N SER A 125 3.92 -35.84 -16.59
CA SER A 125 3.19 -37.01 -16.11
C SER A 125 2.42 -37.73 -17.22
N SER A 126 1.88 -37.00 -18.20
CA SER A 126 1.18 -37.59 -19.35
C SER A 126 2.10 -38.20 -20.41
N ARG A 127 3.42 -38.01 -20.30
CA ARG A 127 4.44 -38.58 -21.18
C ARG A 127 5.25 -39.72 -20.54
N ALA A 128 5.03 -39.98 -19.25
CA ALA A 128 5.62 -41.10 -18.50
C ALA A 128 4.69 -42.33 -18.59
#